data_AF-A0A5P8WBC9-F1
#
_entry.id   AF-A0A5P8WBC9-F1
#
_cell.length_a   1.000
_cell.length_b   1.000
_cell.length_c   1.000
_cell.angle_alpha   90.00
_cell.angle_beta   90.00
_cell.angle_gamma   90.00
#
_symmetry.space_group_name_H-M   'P 1'
#
loop_
_entity.id
_entity.type
_entity.pdbx_description
1 polymer ?
#
loop_
_entity_poly.entity_id
_entity_poly.type
_entity_poly.pdbx_seq_one_letter_code
_entity_poly.pdbx_strand_id
1 'polypeptide(L)'
;MGEKAERVFGRKNFMELYAVFSSPVLYKVQTPAGYTVGSLEQAFVDKLVAQMSSFLLGGRAWTVMHVSHEERTVGVVPAPRGKKPSWGGFAPQLLGFELCQQIAEILQSESTIAYIDAKTQVVLDEYRSDLRPLITEVQSSIQLETDRSLWWTFAGGQINHTLKYGLQFHHDWKITSDNFKLKIEGDSVGYATLSLAIAQMSTSAFWETPATQRFILSQLPEYRLSKFQRALPEVYSLEMVSNYLLDMPGVIKFLNLNKLE
;
A
#
# COMPACT_ATOMS: atom_id res chain seq x y z
N MET A 1 28.89 -16.27 6.96
CA MET A 1 27.43 -16.23 7.24
C MET A 1 27.22 -16.41 8.74
N GLY A 2 26.27 -15.69 9.34
CA GLY A 2 25.88 -15.94 10.74
C GLY A 2 24.99 -17.19 10.88
N GLU A 3 24.82 -17.72 12.10
CA GLU A 3 24.08 -18.98 12.33
C GLU A 3 22.66 -18.99 11.75
N LYS A 4 21.91 -17.87 11.88
CA LYS A 4 20.56 -17.74 11.34
C LYS A 4 20.55 -17.81 9.82
N ALA A 5 21.52 -17.17 9.16
CA ALA A 5 21.66 -17.20 7.71
C ALA A 5 22.06 -18.60 7.21
N GLU A 6 22.96 -19.29 7.92
CA GLU A 6 23.35 -20.68 7.60
C GLU A 6 22.18 -21.65 7.76
N ARG A 7 21.35 -21.51 8.81
CA ARG A 7 20.14 -22.33 8.98
C ARG A 7 19.12 -22.12 7.85
N VAL A 8 18.98 -20.90 7.36
CA VAL A 8 17.97 -20.55 6.35
C VAL A 8 18.46 -20.89 4.93
N PHE A 9 19.69 -20.51 4.59
CA PHE A 9 20.22 -20.55 3.22
C PHE A 9 21.38 -21.54 3.01
N GLY A 10 21.85 -22.21 4.06
CA GLY A 10 22.93 -23.18 3.96
C GLY A 10 22.52 -24.51 3.30
N ARG A 11 23.49 -25.44 3.22
CA ARG A 11 23.34 -26.77 2.60
C ARG A 11 22.83 -26.70 1.16
N LYS A 12 21.67 -27.29 0.85
CA LYS A 12 21.08 -27.33 -0.50
C LYS A 12 20.31 -26.05 -0.88
N ASN A 13 20.10 -25.13 0.07
CA ASN A 13 19.37 -23.88 -0.16
C ASN A 13 20.28 -22.75 -0.67
N PHE A 14 21.58 -23.00 -0.91
CA PHE A 14 22.50 -21.98 -1.42
C PHE A 14 22.07 -21.42 -2.78
N MET A 15 21.33 -22.21 -3.57
CA MET A 15 20.80 -21.76 -4.87
C MET A 15 19.87 -20.55 -4.72
N GLU A 16 19.18 -20.39 -3.59
CA GLU A 16 18.40 -19.18 -3.31
C GLU A 16 19.30 -17.94 -3.17
N LEU A 17 20.56 -18.05 -2.75
CA LEU A 17 21.48 -16.90 -2.70
C LEU A 17 21.85 -16.40 -4.10
N TYR A 18 21.87 -17.30 -5.10
CA TYR A 18 22.25 -16.98 -6.48
C TYR A 18 21.05 -16.61 -7.38
N ALA A 19 19.82 -16.94 -6.96
CA ALA A 19 18.63 -16.59 -7.72
C ALA A 19 18.25 -15.10 -7.52
N VAL A 20 18.23 -14.33 -8.61
CA VAL A 20 17.82 -12.91 -8.61
C VAL A 20 16.31 -12.76 -8.40
N PHE A 21 15.53 -13.81 -8.67
CA PHE A 21 14.08 -13.85 -8.49
C PHE A 21 13.69 -15.07 -7.65
N SER A 22 12.70 -14.93 -6.78
CA SER A 22 12.08 -16.07 -6.11
C SER A 22 10.90 -16.56 -6.94
N SER A 23 10.85 -17.86 -7.26
CA SER A 23 9.67 -18.44 -7.89
C SER A 23 8.49 -18.41 -6.91
N PRO A 24 7.32 -17.90 -7.30
CA PRO A 24 6.15 -17.89 -6.44
C PRO A 24 5.73 -19.33 -6.11
N VAL A 25 5.39 -19.59 -4.86
CA VAL A 25 4.78 -20.87 -4.47
C VAL A 25 3.32 -20.82 -4.91
N LEU A 26 2.95 -21.76 -5.77
CA LEU A 26 1.60 -21.86 -6.32
C LEU A 26 0.84 -23.04 -5.68
N TYR A 27 -0.44 -22.80 -5.40
CA TYR A 27 -1.41 -23.80 -4.96
C TYR A 27 -2.36 -24.13 -6.09
N LYS A 28 -2.61 -25.42 -6.34
CA LYS A 28 -3.61 -25.86 -7.32
C LYS A 28 -5.01 -25.74 -6.74
N VAL A 29 -5.92 -25.10 -7.47
CA VAL A 29 -7.33 -25.00 -7.08
C VAL A 29 -8.09 -26.17 -7.70
N GLN A 30 -8.71 -27.00 -6.86
CA GLN A 30 -9.36 -28.24 -7.28
C GLN A 30 -10.82 -28.29 -6.86
N THR A 31 -11.66 -28.78 -7.76
CA THR A 31 -13.06 -29.11 -7.45
C THR A 31 -13.16 -30.44 -6.70
N PRO A 32 -14.30 -30.79 -6.07
CA PRO A 32 -14.45 -32.09 -5.38
C PRO A 32 -14.34 -33.28 -6.33
N ALA A 33 -14.60 -33.06 -7.63
CA ALA A 33 -14.43 -34.06 -8.68
C ALA A 33 -12.97 -34.19 -9.17
N GLY A 34 -12.01 -33.46 -8.57
CA GLY A 34 -10.59 -33.55 -8.91
C GLY A 34 -10.13 -32.65 -10.07
N TYR A 35 -11.04 -31.94 -10.75
CA TYR A 35 -10.66 -31.02 -11.82
C TYR A 35 -9.88 -29.82 -11.28
N THR A 36 -8.75 -29.51 -11.91
CA THR A 36 -7.96 -28.31 -11.60
C THR A 36 -8.52 -27.11 -12.35
N VAL A 37 -8.95 -26.10 -11.60
CA VAL A 37 -9.52 -24.85 -12.12
C VAL A 37 -8.43 -23.85 -12.50
N GLY A 38 -7.31 -23.87 -11.78
CA GLY A 38 -6.19 -22.96 -11.97
C GLY A 38 -5.24 -23.00 -10.79
N SER A 39 -4.49 -21.91 -10.58
CA SER A 39 -3.57 -21.80 -9.45
C SER A 39 -3.68 -20.46 -8.73
N LEU A 40 -3.27 -20.45 -7.46
CA LEU A 40 -3.21 -19.26 -6.60
C LEU A 40 -1.83 -19.14 -5.98
N GLU A 41 -1.34 -17.92 -5.80
CA GLU A 41 -0.11 -17.68 -5.05
C GLU A 41 -0.33 -17.89 -3.55
N GLN A 42 0.70 -18.41 -2.88
CA GLN A 42 0.69 -18.64 -1.42
C GLN A 42 0.24 -17.41 -0.64
N ALA A 43 0.68 -16.21 -1.03
CA ALA A 43 0.30 -14.96 -0.38
C ALA A 43 -1.22 -14.71 -0.33
N PHE A 44 -1.93 -15.15 -1.37
CA PHE A 44 -3.38 -15.08 -1.42
C PHE A 44 -4.01 -16.22 -0.60
N VAL A 45 -3.44 -17.42 -0.69
CA VAL A 45 -3.89 -18.61 0.05
C VAL A 45 -3.78 -18.43 1.55
N ASP A 46 -2.72 -17.80 2.06
CA ASP A 46 -2.50 -17.55 3.48
C ASP A 46 -3.59 -16.64 4.11
N LYS A 47 -4.37 -15.94 3.27
CA LYS A 47 -5.52 -15.11 3.69
C LYS A 47 -6.85 -15.84 3.60
N LEU A 48 -6.86 -17.07 3.05
CA LEU A 48 -8.08 -17.85 2.89
C LEU A 48 -8.44 -18.55 4.18
N VAL A 49 -9.72 -18.49 4.53
CA VAL A 49 -10.31 -19.25 5.62
C VAL A 49 -11.34 -20.21 5.03
N ALA A 50 -11.22 -21.49 5.38
CA ALA A 50 -12.14 -22.52 4.95
C ALA A 50 -13.59 -22.16 5.29
N GLN A 51 -14.49 -22.45 4.35
CA GLN A 51 -15.95 -22.22 4.41
C GLN A 51 -16.39 -20.75 4.49
N MET A 52 -15.47 -19.81 4.69
CA MET A 52 -15.77 -18.37 4.76
C MET A 52 -15.26 -17.59 3.55
N SER A 53 -14.10 -17.97 3.01
CA SER A 53 -13.49 -17.26 1.90
C SER A 53 -14.07 -17.70 0.56
N SER A 54 -14.42 -16.73 -0.27
CA SER A 54 -14.79 -16.95 -1.67
C SER A 54 -14.01 -16.01 -2.59
N PHE A 55 -13.52 -16.53 -3.72
CA PHE A 55 -12.68 -15.78 -4.65
C PHE A 55 -13.06 -16.02 -6.12
N LEU A 56 -12.64 -15.11 -6.99
CA LEU A 56 -12.81 -15.27 -8.44
C LEU A 56 -11.58 -15.94 -9.07
N LEU A 57 -11.79 -16.98 -9.88
CA LEU A 57 -10.74 -17.62 -10.67
C LEU A 57 -11.32 -18.11 -11.99
N GLY A 58 -10.68 -17.76 -13.10
CA GLY A 58 -11.19 -18.06 -14.45
C GLY A 58 -12.57 -17.44 -14.72
N GLY A 59 -12.85 -16.25 -14.17
CA GLY A 59 -14.14 -15.57 -14.33
C GLY A 59 -15.30 -16.16 -13.53
N ARG A 60 -15.07 -17.19 -12.71
CA ARG A 60 -16.10 -17.84 -11.87
C ARG A 60 -15.76 -17.68 -10.39
N ALA A 61 -16.79 -17.65 -9.56
CA ALA A 61 -16.62 -17.56 -8.11
C ALA A 61 -16.55 -18.95 -7.46
N TRP A 62 -15.67 -19.09 -6.48
CA TRP A 62 -15.34 -20.34 -5.81
C TRP A 62 -15.28 -20.11 -4.30
N THR A 63 -15.95 -20.97 -3.51
CA THR A 63 -15.86 -20.98 -2.05
C THR A 63 -14.82 -22.01 -1.63
N VAL A 64 -13.93 -21.62 -0.73
CA VAL A 64 -12.88 -22.49 -0.17
C VAL A 64 -13.52 -23.50 0.76
N MET A 65 -13.28 -24.78 0.53
CA MET A 65 -13.70 -25.87 1.42
C MET A 65 -12.58 -26.28 2.36
N HIS A 66 -11.35 -26.38 1.84
CA HIS A 66 -10.15 -26.68 2.63
C HIS A 66 -8.90 -26.17 1.91
N VAL A 67 -7.84 -25.97 2.68
CA VAL A 67 -6.51 -25.63 2.18
C VAL A 67 -5.54 -26.71 2.69
N SER A 68 -4.84 -27.39 1.78
CA SER A 68 -3.75 -28.29 2.12
C SER A 68 -2.43 -27.62 1.79
N HIS A 69 -1.69 -27.20 2.81
CA HIS A 69 -0.37 -26.59 2.66
C HIS A 69 0.70 -27.62 2.27
N GLU A 70 0.54 -28.87 2.69
CA GLU A 70 1.43 -29.98 2.35
C GLU A 70 1.34 -30.31 0.87
N GLU A 71 0.12 -30.52 0.36
CA GLU A 71 -0.13 -30.85 -1.05
C GLU A 71 -0.14 -29.62 -1.97
N ARG A 72 -0.10 -28.41 -1.39
CA ARG A 72 -0.29 -27.13 -2.09
C ARG A 72 -1.57 -27.14 -2.93
N THR A 73 -2.68 -27.52 -2.31
CA THR A 73 -3.99 -27.56 -2.95
C THR A 73 -5.03 -26.75 -2.18
N VAL A 74 -6.00 -26.21 -2.90
CA VAL A 74 -7.18 -25.54 -2.35
C VAL A 74 -8.41 -26.24 -2.93
N GLY A 75 -9.14 -26.95 -2.09
CA GLY A 75 -10.42 -27.56 -2.46
C GLY A 75 -11.51 -26.50 -2.49
N VAL A 76 -12.28 -26.43 -3.58
CA VAL A 76 -13.32 -25.41 -3.79
C VAL A 76 -14.62 -25.96 -4.32
N VAL A 77 -15.71 -25.23 -4.07
CA VAL A 77 -17.04 -25.43 -4.70
C VAL A 77 -17.53 -24.15 -5.36
N PRO A 78 -18.45 -24.21 -6.34
CA PRO A 78 -19.02 -23.00 -6.95
C PRO A 78 -19.66 -22.08 -5.92
N ALA A 79 -19.40 -20.78 -6.04
CA ALA A 79 -19.97 -19.75 -5.17
C ALA A 79 -20.88 -18.80 -5.97
N PRO A 80 -21.91 -18.20 -5.34
CA PRO A 80 -22.72 -17.18 -5.98
C PRO A 80 -21.95 -15.87 -6.21
N ARG A 81 -20.96 -15.55 -5.36
CA ARG A 81 -20.10 -14.36 -5.43
C ARG A 81 -18.71 -14.69 -4.89
N GLY A 82 -17.70 -13.93 -5.32
CA GLY A 82 -16.33 -14.10 -4.85
C GLY A 82 -15.56 -12.78 -4.92
N LYS A 83 -14.59 -12.60 -4.02
CA LYS A 83 -13.68 -11.45 -4.05
C LYS A 83 -12.66 -11.64 -5.17
N LYS A 84 -12.40 -10.62 -5.97
CA LYS A 84 -11.33 -10.66 -6.97
C LYS A 84 -9.99 -10.89 -6.24
N PRO A 85 -9.19 -11.93 -6.60
CA PRO A 85 -7.85 -12.05 -6.08
C PRO A 85 -7.03 -10.85 -6.51
N SER A 86 -6.38 -10.19 -5.56
CA SER A 86 -5.41 -9.14 -5.83
C SER A 86 -4.06 -9.78 -6.09
N TRP A 87 -3.60 -9.72 -7.34
CA TRP A 87 -2.26 -10.16 -7.76
C TRP A 87 -1.20 -9.06 -7.54
N GLY A 88 -1.42 -8.20 -6.54
CA GLY A 88 -0.42 -7.24 -6.09
C GLY A 88 0.58 -7.93 -5.19
N GLY A 89 1.86 -7.64 -5.36
CA GLY A 89 2.91 -8.11 -4.44
C GLY A 89 2.60 -7.75 -2.99
N PHE A 90 3.29 -8.40 -2.05
CA PHE A 90 3.11 -8.21 -0.61
C PHE A 90 3.33 -6.76 -0.13
N ALA A 91 4.00 -5.93 -0.95
CA ALA A 91 4.35 -4.55 -0.67
C ALA A 91 3.56 -3.57 -1.56
N PRO A 92 3.20 -2.39 -1.04
CA PRO A 92 2.48 -1.38 -1.82
C PRO A 92 3.33 -0.87 -2.99
N GLN A 93 2.73 -0.63 -4.15
CA GLN A 93 3.41 0.03 -5.26
C GLN A 93 3.46 1.53 -5.00
N LEU A 94 4.57 2.00 -4.45
CA LEU A 94 4.81 3.39 -4.13
C LEU A 94 5.41 4.12 -5.33
N LEU A 95 4.74 5.17 -5.79
CA LEU A 95 5.29 6.12 -6.75
C LEU A 95 6.12 7.17 -6.02
N GLY A 96 7.18 7.65 -6.66
CA GLY A 96 8.01 8.73 -6.16
C GLY A 96 7.30 10.09 -6.22
N PHE A 97 7.77 11.03 -5.41
CA PHE A 97 7.21 12.39 -5.31
C PHE A 97 7.18 13.09 -6.68
N GLU A 98 8.30 13.10 -7.40
CA GLU A 98 8.46 13.80 -8.68
C GLU A 98 7.47 13.29 -9.73
N LEU A 99 7.25 11.97 -9.78
CA LEU A 99 6.28 11.38 -10.71
C LEU A 99 4.84 11.79 -10.35
N CYS A 100 4.50 11.77 -9.06
CA CYS A 100 3.17 12.20 -8.62
C CYS A 100 2.93 13.70 -8.87
N GLN A 101 3.96 14.54 -8.73
CA GLN A 101 3.88 15.96 -9.10
C GLN A 101 3.68 16.15 -10.60
N GLN A 102 4.39 15.39 -11.45
CA GLN A 102 4.16 15.42 -12.91
C GLN A 102 2.74 14.97 -13.29
N ILE A 103 2.20 13.96 -12.60
CA ILE A 103 0.79 13.57 -12.77
C ILE A 103 -0.14 14.72 -12.38
N ALA A 104 0.12 15.37 -11.24
CA ALA A 104 -0.65 16.52 -10.79
C ALA A 104 -0.58 17.71 -11.78
N GLU A 105 0.58 17.97 -12.38
CA GLU A 105 0.77 18.98 -13.42
C GLU A 105 -0.05 18.68 -14.68
N ILE A 106 -0.06 17.42 -15.13
CA ILE A 106 -0.87 16.99 -16.29
C ILE A 106 -2.37 17.16 -16.01
N LEU A 107 -2.81 16.86 -14.78
CA LEU A 107 -4.20 17.01 -14.34
C LEU A 107 -4.61 18.48 -14.16
N GLN A 108 -3.66 19.38 -13.88
CA GLN A 108 -3.92 20.82 -13.80
C GLN A 108 -3.85 21.52 -15.16
N SER A 109 -3.09 20.95 -16.11
CA SER A 109 -2.95 21.48 -17.46
C SER A 109 -4.20 21.28 -18.30
N GLU A 110 -4.49 22.23 -19.18
CA GLU A 110 -5.54 22.10 -20.22
C GLU A 110 -4.97 21.60 -21.55
N SER A 111 -3.65 21.41 -21.64
CA SER A 111 -3.00 21.02 -22.90
C SER A 111 -3.39 19.59 -23.29
N THR A 112 -3.63 19.39 -24.58
CA THR A 112 -3.80 18.05 -25.14
C THR A 112 -2.47 17.32 -25.20
N ILE A 113 -2.51 15.98 -25.11
CA ILE A 113 -1.31 15.15 -25.19
C ILE A 113 -1.21 14.60 -26.60
N ALA A 114 -0.15 14.97 -27.33
CA ALA A 114 -0.06 14.70 -28.78
C ALA A 114 -0.09 13.21 -29.16
N TYR A 115 0.29 12.32 -28.24
CA TYR A 115 0.43 10.88 -28.52
C TYR A 115 -0.74 10.02 -28.03
N ILE A 116 -1.81 10.62 -27.48
CA ILE A 116 -3.00 9.87 -27.03
C ILE A 116 -4.15 9.98 -28.05
N ASP A 117 -4.99 8.95 -28.11
CA ASP A 117 -6.19 8.98 -28.95
C ASP A 117 -7.34 9.79 -28.33
N ALA A 118 -8.38 10.05 -29.12
CA ALA A 118 -9.53 10.85 -28.70
C ALA A 118 -10.29 10.23 -27.52
N LYS A 119 -10.37 8.89 -27.40
CA LYS A 119 -11.05 8.23 -26.28
C LYS A 119 -10.27 8.42 -24.98
N THR A 120 -8.95 8.35 -25.06
CA THR A 120 -8.05 8.58 -23.95
C THR A 120 -8.08 10.04 -23.50
N GLN A 121 -8.18 10.99 -24.44
CA GLN A 121 -8.32 12.41 -24.14
C GLN A 121 -9.62 12.69 -23.36
N VAL A 122 -10.75 12.09 -23.75
CA VAL A 122 -12.03 12.22 -23.01
C VAL A 122 -11.88 11.75 -21.57
N VAL A 123 -11.28 10.57 -21.35
CA VAL A 123 -11.04 10.06 -19.99
C VAL A 123 -10.10 10.98 -19.21
N LEU A 124 -9.06 11.51 -19.83
CA LEU A 124 -8.16 12.47 -19.18
C LEU A 124 -8.91 13.75 -18.77
N ASP A 125 -9.77 14.27 -19.63
CA ASP A 125 -10.54 15.48 -19.36
C ASP A 125 -11.57 15.28 -18.24
N GLU A 126 -12.14 14.08 -18.11
CA GLU A 126 -12.95 13.69 -16.93
C GLU A 126 -12.12 13.77 -15.64
N TYR A 127 -10.92 13.17 -15.60
CA TYR A 127 -10.03 13.27 -14.44
C TYR A 127 -9.61 14.71 -14.12
N ARG A 128 -9.34 15.53 -15.15
CA ARG A 128 -9.01 16.95 -14.98
C ARG A 128 -10.18 17.71 -14.37
N SER A 129 -11.40 17.49 -14.86
CA SER A 129 -12.61 18.11 -14.31
C SER A 129 -12.78 17.79 -12.83
N ASP A 130 -12.59 16.53 -12.44
CA ASP A 130 -12.82 16.08 -11.07
C ASP A 130 -11.71 16.52 -10.10
N LEU A 131 -10.45 16.49 -10.53
CA LEU A 131 -9.29 16.61 -9.63
C LEU A 131 -8.64 17.99 -9.65
N ARG A 132 -8.72 18.74 -10.75
CA ARG A 132 -8.05 20.05 -10.85
C ARG A 132 -8.42 21.03 -9.73
N PRO A 133 -9.70 21.17 -9.32
CA PRO A 133 -10.06 22.05 -8.20
C PRO A 133 -9.40 21.63 -6.87
N LEU A 134 -9.10 20.34 -6.72
CA LEU A 134 -8.55 19.74 -5.50
C LEU A 134 -7.03 19.82 -5.42
N ILE A 135 -6.37 20.11 -6.55
CA ILE A 135 -4.91 20.21 -6.63
C ILE A 135 -4.46 21.67 -6.65
N THR A 136 -5.23 22.55 -7.29
CA THR A 136 -4.80 23.93 -7.59
C THR A 136 -4.78 24.82 -6.35
N GLU A 137 -5.70 24.60 -5.41
CA GLU A 137 -5.81 25.41 -4.19
C GLU A 137 -5.40 24.57 -2.98
N VAL A 138 -4.36 25.02 -2.26
CA VAL A 138 -3.83 24.31 -1.08
C VAL A 138 -4.94 24.06 -0.04
N GLN A 139 -5.81 25.05 0.19
CA GLN A 139 -6.96 24.94 1.11
C GLN A 139 -8.02 23.94 0.61
N SER A 140 -8.19 23.78 -0.71
CA SER A 140 -9.17 22.88 -1.33
C SER A 140 -8.64 21.45 -1.50
N SER A 141 -7.36 21.21 -1.18
CA SER A 141 -6.78 19.86 -1.16
C SER A 141 -7.38 18.96 -0.08
N ILE A 142 -8.01 19.55 0.95
CA ILE A 142 -8.71 18.84 2.02
C ILE A 142 -10.21 18.94 1.79
N GLN A 143 -10.83 17.84 1.38
CA GLN A 143 -12.29 17.71 1.32
C GLN A 143 -12.80 17.16 2.66
N LEU A 144 -13.78 17.83 3.24
CA LEU A 144 -14.50 17.34 4.41
C LEU A 144 -15.84 16.73 3.97
N GLU A 145 -16.05 15.47 4.31
CA GLU A 145 -17.33 14.77 4.20
C GLU A 145 -17.90 14.54 5.62
N THR A 146 -19.12 14.01 5.72
CA THR A 146 -19.81 13.82 7.00
C THR A 146 -19.07 12.88 7.97
N ASP A 147 -18.38 11.86 7.46
CA ASP A 147 -17.73 10.80 8.25
C ASP A 147 -16.22 10.66 7.98
N ARG A 148 -15.68 11.48 7.07
CA ARG A 148 -14.29 11.37 6.62
C ARG A 148 -13.74 12.67 6.06
N SER A 149 -12.42 12.73 5.99
CA SER A 149 -11.70 13.72 5.20
C SER A 149 -10.84 13.04 4.13
N LEU A 150 -10.83 13.64 2.93
CA LEU A 150 -9.91 13.29 1.86
C LEU A 150 -8.89 14.41 1.70
N TRP A 151 -7.61 14.08 1.82
CA TRP A 151 -6.52 15.00 1.58
C TRP A 151 -5.75 14.60 0.32
N TRP A 152 -5.92 15.35 -0.76
CA TRP A 152 -5.28 15.17 -2.06
C TRP A 152 -3.88 15.79 -2.07
N THR A 153 -2.87 14.99 -1.82
CA THR A 153 -1.49 15.46 -1.66
C THR A 153 -0.66 15.38 -2.93
N PHE A 154 -0.90 14.37 -3.77
CA PHE A 154 -0.01 14.00 -4.89
C PHE A 154 1.47 13.93 -4.48
N ALA A 155 1.74 13.56 -3.22
CA ALA A 155 3.08 13.56 -2.67
C ALA A 155 3.84 12.24 -2.85
N GLY A 156 3.21 11.25 -3.48
CA GLY A 156 3.80 9.93 -3.66
C GLY A 156 3.65 9.04 -2.43
N GLY A 157 3.99 7.78 -2.63
CA GLY A 157 3.63 6.71 -1.71
C GLY A 157 4.31 6.82 -0.35
N GLN A 158 5.63 7.07 -0.32
CA GLN A 158 6.39 7.12 0.93
C GLN A 158 5.99 8.32 1.80
N ILE A 159 5.83 9.51 1.20
CA ILE A 159 5.40 10.71 1.90
C ILE A 159 3.98 10.50 2.48
N ASN A 160 3.05 9.95 1.70
CA ASN A 160 1.69 9.71 2.19
C ASN A 160 1.59 8.64 3.28
N HIS A 161 2.40 7.57 3.21
CA HIS A 161 2.48 6.59 4.31
C HIS A 161 3.09 7.20 5.57
N THR A 162 4.06 8.10 5.40
CA THR A 162 4.66 8.82 6.52
C THR A 162 3.66 9.75 7.20
N LEU A 163 2.94 10.56 6.41
CA LEU A 163 1.86 11.41 6.90
C LEU A 163 0.81 10.60 7.64
N LYS A 164 0.42 9.43 7.12
CA LYS A 164 -0.50 8.52 7.79
C LYS A 164 -0.03 8.21 9.23
N TYR A 165 1.20 7.72 9.40
CA TYR A 165 1.67 7.34 10.74
C TYR A 165 1.87 8.56 11.66
N GLY A 166 2.29 9.70 11.12
CA GLY A 166 2.39 10.95 11.89
C GLY A 166 1.02 11.40 12.43
N LEU A 167 -0.01 11.37 11.58
CA LEU A 167 -1.38 11.71 11.99
C LEU A 167 -1.92 10.71 13.04
N GLN A 168 -1.61 9.42 12.90
CA GLN A 168 -2.07 8.40 13.85
C GLN A 168 -1.42 8.51 15.24
N PHE A 169 -0.29 9.22 15.38
CA PHE A 169 0.43 9.31 16.66
C PHE A 169 -0.39 10.01 17.77
N HIS A 170 -1.21 11.00 17.41
CA HIS A 170 -2.03 11.76 18.36
C HIS A 170 -3.55 11.55 18.17
N HIS A 171 -3.94 10.74 17.19
CA HIS A 171 -5.32 10.56 16.81
C HIS A 171 -5.66 9.08 16.61
N ASP A 172 -6.80 8.65 17.13
CA ASP A 172 -7.36 7.32 16.87
C ASP A 172 -8.10 7.28 15.52
N TRP A 173 -7.53 7.95 14.50
CA TRP A 173 -8.11 8.00 13.18
C TRP A 173 -7.75 6.76 12.39
N LYS A 174 -8.73 6.25 11.66
CA LYS A 174 -8.50 5.22 10.66
C LYS A 174 -8.04 5.90 9.38
N ILE A 175 -6.77 5.73 9.05
CA ILE A 175 -6.15 6.39 7.89
C ILE A 175 -5.68 5.36 6.87
N THR A 176 -6.12 5.54 5.63
CA THR A 176 -5.59 4.81 4.47
C THR A 176 -4.92 5.79 3.52
N SER A 177 -3.74 5.42 3.01
CA SER A 177 -2.94 6.24 2.10
C SER A 177 -2.68 5.51 0.80
N ASP A 178 -2.74 6.24 -0.32
CA ASP A 178 -2.22 5.82 -1.62
C ASP A 178 -1.17 6.84 -2.12
N ASN A 179 -0.82 6.80 -3.40
CA ASN A 179 0.19 7.71 -3.97
C ASN A 179 -0.31 9.16 -4.15
N PHE A 180 -1.62 9.39 -4.14
CA PHE A 180 -2.25 10.66 -4.48
C PHE A 180 -2.99 11.29 -3.31
N LYS A 181 -3.44 10.51 -2.33
CA LYS A 181 -4.24 11.02 -1.22
C LYS A 181 -4.13 10.22 0.08
N LEU A 182 -4.58 10.87 1.15
CA LEU A 182 -4.96 10.24 2.40
C LEU A 182 -6.49 10.28 2.56
N LYS A 183 -7.05 9.17 3.03
CA LYS A 183 -8.44 9.09 3.50
C LYS A 183 -8.41 8.87 5.01
N ILE A 184 -9.07 9.77 5.74
CA ILE A 184 -9.01 9.88 7.20
C ILE A 184 -10.45 9.77 7.74
N GLU A 185 -10.72 8.74 8.54
CA GLU A 185 -12.04 8.48 9.13
C GLU A 185 -11.93 8.57 10.66
N GLY A 186 -12.82 9.33 11.32
CA GLY A 186 -12.89 9.44 12.78
C GLY A 186 -13.71 10.64 13.28
N ASP A 187 -14.25 10.52 14.50
CA ASP A 187 -15.23 11.48 15.07
C ASP A 187 -14.68 12.90 15.29
N SER A 188 -13.35 13.04 15.38
CA SER A 188 -12.65 14.33 15.60
C SER A 188 -11.94 14.88 14.37
N VAL A 189 -12.17 14.29 13.20
CA VAL A 189 -11.58 14.74 11.93
C VAL A 189 -12.28 16.03 11.49
N GLY A 190 -11.52 17.09 11.37
CA GLY A 190 -11.99 18.38 10.87
C GLY A 190 -10.82 19.24 10.40
N TYR A 191 -11.12 20.34 9.71
CA TYR A 191 -10.09 21.22 9.17
C TYR A 191 -9.13 21.71 10.26
N ALA A 192 -9.66 22.19 11.39
CA ALA A 192 -8.83 22.71 12.47
C ALA A 192 -7.90 21.65 13.10
N THR A 193 -8.40 20.42 13.32
CA THR A 193 -7.58 19.33 13.89
C THR A 193 -6.51 18.86 12.91
N LEU A 194 -6.85 18.76 11.62
CA LEU A 194 -5.89 18.43 10.56
C LEU A 194 -4.81 19.51 10.41
N SER A 195 -5.18 20.79 10.34
CA SER A 195 -4.22 21.90 10.22
C SER A 195 -3.24 21.95 11.39
N LEU A 196 -3.73 21.68 12.61
CA LEU A 196 -2.87 21.63 13.80
C LEU A 196 -1.89 20.45 13.74
N ALA A 197 -2.35 19.26 13.34
CA ALA A 197 -1.50 18.10 13.15
C ALA A 197 -0.46 18.30 12.03
N ILE A 198 -0.86 18.92 10.90
CA ILE A 198 0.03 19.30 9.80
C ILE A 198 1.12 20.26 10.29
N ALA A 199 0.76 21.27 11.08
CA ALA A 199 1.73 22.24 11.62
C ALA A 199 2.77 21.56 12.53
N GLN A 200 2.35 20.61 13.37
CA GLN A 200 3.26 19.82 14.21
C GLN A 200 4.23 18.98 13.36
N MET A 201 3.70 18.24 12.38
CA MET A 201 4.47 17.37 11.49
C MET A 201 5.41 18.11 10.53
N SER A 202 5.21 19.42 10.32
CA SER A 202 6.07 20.26 9.47
C SER A 202 7.46 20.53 10.07
N THR A 203 7.71 20.08 11.31
CA THR A 203 8.96 20.30 12.05
C THR A 203 9.72 19.00 12.28
N SER A 204 11.06 19.03 12.23
CA SER A 204 11.88 17.83 12.50
C SER A 204 11.72 17.34 13.95
N ALA A 205 11.51 18.25 14.90
CA ALA A 205 11.34 17.94 16.31
C ALA A 205 10.21 16.91 16.58
N PHE A 206 9.12 16.97 15.80
CA PHE A 206 8.04 15.99 15.89
C PHE A 206 8.53 14.56 15.59
N TRP A 207 9.29 14.39 14.51
CA TRP A 207 9.76 13.10 14.02
C TRP A 207 10.98 12.55 14.80
N GLU A 208 11.78 13.44 15.38
CA GLU A 208 12.97 13.08 16.17
C GLU A 208 12.64 12.69 17.62
N THR A 209 11.42 12.92 18.07
CA THR A 209 11.01 12.57 19.44
C THR A 209 10.95 11.03 19.62
N PRO A 210 11.55 10.46 20.69
CA PRO A 210 11.56 9.01 20.92
C PRO A 210 10.17 8.37 21.04
N ALA A 211 9.15 9.14 21.44
CA ALA A 211 7.76 8.66 21.48
C ALA A 211 7.19 8.43 20.08
N THR A 212 7.35 9.42 19.18
CA THR A 212 6.91 9.33 17.78
C THR A 212 7.60 8.18 17.05
N GLN A 213 8.92 8.06 17.18
CA GLN A 213 9.68 6.99 16.53
C GLN A 213 9.23 5.59 16.98
N ARG A 214 9.06 5.39 18.29
CA ARG A 214 8.58 4.10 18.83
C ARG A 214 7.17 3.78 18.35
N PHE A 215 6.29 4.77 18.31
CA PHE A 215 4.94 4.58 17.78
C PHE A 215 4.98 4.14 16.32
N ILE A 216 5.65 4.89 15.45
CA ILE A 216 5.72 4.58 14.01
C ILE A 216 6.27 3.17 13.79
N LEU A 217 7.38 2.81 14.44
CA LEU A 217 7.98 1.47 14.32
C LEU A 217 7.02 0.36 14.75
N SER A 218 6.20 0.58 15.79
CA SER A 218 5.19 -0.39 16.24
C SER A 218 4.02 -0.57 15.27
N GLN A 219 3.79 0.39 14.37
CA GLN A 219 2.71 0.36 13.38
C GLN A 219 3.17 -0.16 12.02
N LEU A 220 4.47 -0.36 11.81
CA LEU A 220 4.99 -0.83 10.53
C LEU A 220 4.50 -2.26 10.24
N PRO A 221 3.99 -2.51 9.03
CA PRO A 221 3.54 -3.83 8.62
C PRO A 221 4.73 -4.78 8.43
N GLU A 222 4.50 -6.07 8.63
CA GLU A 222 5.50 -7.12 8.38
C GLU A 222 5.68 -7.42 6.88
N TYR A 223 6.05 -6.41 6.09
CA TYR A 223 6.32 -6.61 4.68
C TYR A 223 7.58 -7.45 4.48
N ARG A 224 7.50 -8.42 3.57
CA ARG A 224 8.63 -9.21 3.09
C ARG A 224 9.12 -8.63 1.77
N LEU A 225 9.96 -7.61 1.88
CA LEU A 225 10.51 -6.87 0.73
C LEU A 225 11.63 -7.66 0.04
N SER A 226 12.32 -8.51 0.80
CA SER A 226 13.37 -9.38 0.28
C SER A 226 13.29 -10.76 0.93
N LYS A 227 13.63 -11.79 0.15
CA LYS A 227 13.77 -13.14 0.69
C LYS A 227 14.85 -13.23 1.78
N PHE A 228 15.86 -12.35 1.75
CA PHE A 228 16.95 -12.31 2.73
C PHE A 228 16.52 -11.72 4.08
N GLN A 229 15.42 -10.96 4.11
CA GLN A 229 14.90 -10.32 5.32
C GLN A 229 14.63 -11.33 6.45
N ARG A 230 14.25 -12.57 6.10
CA ARG A 230 14.04 -13.66 7.08
C ARG A 230 15.31 -14.03 7.88
N ALA A 231 16.49 -13.75 7.34
CA ALA A 231 17.77 -14.01 8.01
C ALA A 231 18.33 -12.78 8.72
N LEU A 232 17.74 -11.59 8.53
CA LEU A 232 18.16 -10.39 9.22
C LEU A 232 17.78 -10.44 10.72
N PRO A 233 18.59 -9.82 11.58
CA PRO A 233 18.14 -9.34 12.88
C PRO A 233 16.91 -8.43 12.74
N GLU A 234 16.05 -8.44 13.75
CA GLU A 234 14.77 -7.72 13.74
C GLU A 234 14.94 -6.23 13.47
N VAL A 235 15.94 -5.60 14.09
CA VAL A 235 16.26 -4.17 13.91
C VAL A 235 16.49 -3.81 12.43
N TYR A 236 17.29 -4.60 11.71
CA TYR A 236 17.56 -4.34 10.29
C TYR A 236 16.40 -4.70 9.37
N SER A 237 15.57 -5.67 9.76
CA SER A 237 14.32 -5.96 9.06
C SER A 237 13.35 -4.78 9.16
N LEU A 238 13.20 -4.20 10.36
CA LEU A 238 12.38 -3.01 10.59
C LEU A 238 12.95 -1.80 9.87
N GLU A 239 14.27 -1.60 9.88
CA GLU A 239 14.94 -0.53 9.13
C GLU A 239 14.66 -0.65 7.62
N MET A 240 14.72 -1.87 7.06
CA MET A 240 14.42 -2.09 5.65
C MET A 240 12.97 -1.71 5.29
N VAL A 241 12.01 -2.08 6.15
CA VAL A 241 10.59 -1.72 5.96
C VAL A 241 10.39 -0.21 6.12
N SER A 242 11.04 0.39 7.12
CA SER A 242 11.04 1.83 7.36
C SER A 242 11.54 2.59 6.13
N ASN A 243 12.71 2.24 5.60
CA ASN A 243 13.31 2.88 4.43
C ASN A 243 12.51 2.69 3.14
N TYR A 244 11.65 1.67 3.08
CA TYR A 244 10.78 1.43 1.94
C TYR A 244 9.48 2.22 2.01
N LEU A 245 8.95 2.45 3.22
CA LEU A 245 7.64 3.06 3.42
C LEU A 245 7.68 4.53 3.84
N LEU A 246 8.78 4.99 4.43
CA LEU A 246 8.82 6.24 5.15
C LEU A 246 9.83 7.22 4.53
N ASP A 247 9.45 8.50 4.50
CA ASP A 247 10.25 9.62 4.03
C ASP A 247 9.94 10.87 4.88
N MET A 248 10.54 10.93 6.08
CA MET A 248 10.38 12.07 7.00
C MET A 248 10.91 13.38 6.40
N PRO A 249 12.11 13.42 5.78
CA PRO A 249 12.58 14.62 5.11
C PRO A 249 11.65 15.10 3.99
N GLY A 250 11.11 14.16 3.20
CA GLY A 250 10.13 14.42 2.16
C GLY A 250 8.84 15.02 2.71
N VAL A 251 8.30 14.50 3.82
CA VAL A 251 7.14 15.09 4.51
C VAL A 251 7.42 16.53 4.95
N ILE A 252 8.53 16.78 5.65
CA ILE A 252 8.86 18.12 6.14
C ILE A 252 8.97 19.10 4.96
N LYS A 253 9.64 18.70 3.88
CA LYS A 253 9.75 19.52 2.66
C LYS A 253 8.38 19.77 2.04
N PHE A 254 7.57 18.72 1.85
CA PHE A 254 6.25 18.79 1.24
C PHE A 254 5.30 19.72 2.02
N LEU A 255 5.23 19.59 3.34
CA LEU A 255 4.34 20.41 4.18
C LEU A 255 4.80 21.87 4.24
N ASN A 256 6.11 22.13 4.22
CA ASN A 256 6.63 23.51 4.20
C ASN A 256 6.42 24.22 2.86
N LEU A 257 6.35 23.48 1.74
CA LEU A 257 5.99 24.04 0.42
C LEU A 257 4.49 24.32 0.31
N ASN A 258 3.66 23.56 1.02
CA ASN A 258 2.20 23.61 0.92
C ASN A 258 1.55 24.08 2.23
N LYS A 259 2.13 25.10 2.89
CA LYS A 259 1.54 25.64 4.12
C LYS A 259 0.13 26.17 3.83
N LEU A 260 -0.83 25.67 4.59
CA LEU A 260 -2.17 26.22 4.68
C LEU A 260 -2.04 27.56 5.43
N GLU A 261 -2.07 28.69 4.71
CA GLU A 261 -2.23 30.02 5.31
C GLU A 261 -3.65 30.19 5.89
#